data_AF-A0A9P0FRA0-F1
#
_entry.id   AF-A0A9P0FRA0-F1
#
_cell.length_a   1.000
_cell.length_b   1.000
_cell.length_c   1.000
_cell.angle_alpha   90.00
_cell.angle_beta   90.00
_cell.angle_gamma   90.00
#
_symmetry.space_group_name_H-M   'P 1'
#
loop_
_entity.id
_entity.type
_entity.pdbx_description
1 polymer ?
#
loop_
_entity_poly.entity_id
_entity_poly.type
_entity_poly.pdbx_seq_one_letter_code
_entity_poly.pdbx_strand_id
1 'polypeptide(L)'
;MHLSSIQLACVALVAVALGAAAPPSTPHHITRRSFFSRNCKGVYDASYFARLDRICDDCYNVFREPSLYNLCGDNCFTTEYFRGCVEVLQETDNIEQFKDYIRVLHGAAP
;
A
#
# COMPACT_ATOMS: atom_id res chain seq x y z
N MET A 1 46.20 12.08 33.85
CA MET A 1 45.76 11.84 32.45
C MET A 1 44.43 11.07 32.34
N HIS A 2 43.62 10.93 33.41
CA HIS A 2 42.40 10.11 33.39
C HIS A 2 41.08 10.92 33.33
N LEU A 3 41.13 12.25 33.46
CA LEU A 3 39.95 13.11 33.46
C LEU A 3 39.57 13.65 32.07
N SER A 4 40.54 13.67 31.15
CA SER A 4 40.36 14.16 29.77
C SER A 4 39.69 13.10 28.87
N SER A 5 39.95 11.82 29.14
CA SER A 5 39.34 10.68 28.41
C SER A 5 37.85 10.48 28.72
N ILE A 6 37.40 10.82 29.94
CA ILE A 6 35.98 10.72 30.34
C ILE A 6 35.14 11.80 29.65
N GLN A 7 35.69 13.01 29.48
CA GLN A 7 35.02 14.12 28.78
C GLN A 7 34.84 13.84 27.29
N LEU A 8 35.83 13.24 26.62
CA LEU A 8 35.74 12.85 25.21
C LEU A 8 34.70 11.74 24.97
N ALA A 9 34.53 10.82 25.92
CA ALA A 9 33.53 9.76 25.82
C ALA A 9 32.08 10.29 25.92
N CYS A 10 31.84 11.33 26.75
CA CYS A 10 30.51 11.92 26.90
C CYS A 10 30.06 12.71 25.66
N VAL A 11 30.98 13.39 24.97
CA VAL A 11 30.64 14.19 23.77
C VAL A 11 30.26 13.30 22.59
N ALA A 12 30.84 12.10 22.49
CA ALA A 12 30.52 11.15 21.42
C ALA A 12 29.09 10.55 21.51
N LEU A 13 28.48 10.51 22.70
CA LEU A 13 27.15 9.94 22.90
C LEU A 13 26.00 10.90 22.54
N VAL A 14 26.25 12.21 22.46
CA VAL A 14 25.20 13.21 22.20
C VAL A 14 24.97 13.45 20.69
N ALA A 15 25.87 12.97 19.82
CA ALA A 15 25.80 13.24 18.37
C ALA A 15 24.91 12.27 17.56
N VAL A 16 24.25 11.27 18.18
CA VAL A 16 23.52 10.21 17.45
C VAL A 16 22.01 10.51 17.25
N ALA A 17 21.47 11.59 17.82
CA ALA A 17 20.02 11.76 17.93
C ALA A 17 19.36 12.76 16.96
N LEU A 18 20.07 13.30 15.95
CA LEU A 18 19.45 14.23 14.99
C LEU A 18 19.73 13.80 13.54
N GLY A 19 18.71 13.25 12.88
CA GLY A 19 18.64 13.32 11.42
C GLY A 19 18.07 12.11 10.69
N ALA A 20 16.83 11.71 10.98
CA ALA A 20 15.93 11.12 9.98
C ALA A 20 14.48 11.08 10.50
N ALA A 21 13.94 12.23 10.92
CA ALA A 21 12.48 12.37 10.94
C ALA A 21 12.05 12.48 9.47
N ALA A 22 11.79 11.34 8.82
CA ALA A 22 11.11 11.35 7.54
C ALA A 22 9.78 12.09 7.74
N PRO A 23 9.44 13.09 6.90
CA PRO A 23 8.13 13.73 7.00
C PRO A 23 7.07 12.63 6.84
N PRO A 24 5.95 12.67 7.59
CA PRO A 24 4.82 11.82 7.31
C PRO A 24 4.36 12.14 5.89
N SER A 25 4.73 11.28 4.94
CA SER A 25 4.20 11.33 3.59
C SER A 25 2.70 11.19 3.74
N THR A 26 1.92 12.23 3.47
CA THR A 26 0.46 12.16 3.50
C THR A 26 0.02 11.29 2.32
N PRO A 27 -0.24 9.98 2.49
CA PRO A 27 -0.51 9.09 1.36
C PRO A 27 -1.91 9.36 0.81
N HIS A 28 -2.77 9.96 1.65
CA HIS A 28 -4.20 10.09 1.47
C HIS A 28 -4.61 10.81 0.17
N HIS A 29 -3.86 11.80 -0.31
CA HIS A 29 -4.26 12.55 -1.51
C HIS A 29 -4.00 11.76 -2.80
N ILE A 30 -2.92 10.98 -2.84
CA ILE A 30 -2.55 10.17 -4.01
C ILE A 30 -3.53 9.00 -4.15
N THR A 31 -3.88 8.36 -3.04
CA THR A 31 -4.84 7.25 -2.98
C THR A 31 -6.25 7.66 -3.44
N ARG A 32 -6.69 8.88 -3.13
CA ARG A 32 -8.00 9.37 -3.59
C ARG A 32 -8.03 9.66 -5.09
N ARG A 33 -6.91 10.09 -5.68
CA ARG A 33 -6.81 10.28 -7.14
C ARG A 33 -6.81 8.93 -7.87
N SER A 34 -6.09 7.95 -7.35
CA SER A 34 -6.04 6.59 -7.93
C SER A 34 -7.39 5.88 -7.89
N PHE A 35 -8.23 6.18 -6.88
CA PHE A 35 -9.59 5.65 -6.80
C PHE A 35 -10.43 5.98 -8.04
N PHE A 36 -10.48 7.26 -8.42
CA PHE A 36 -11.25 7.68 -9.60
C PHE A 36 -10.61 7.24 -10.91
N SER A 37 -9.27 7.22 -11.00
CA SER A 37 -8.59 6.79 -12.23
C SER A 37 -8.78 5.30 -12.52
N ARG A 38 -9.11 4.49 -11.51
CA ARG A 38 -9.45 3.07 -11.65
C ARG A 38 -10.94 2.81 -11.85
N ASN A 39 -11.73 3.84 -12.17
CA ASN A 39 -13.17 3.72 -12.41
C ASN A 39 -13.99 3.22 -11.20
N CYS A 40 -13.48 3.33 -9.97
CA CYS A 40 -14.31 3.15 -8.78
C CYS A 40 -15.28 4.34 -8.64
N LYS A 41 -16.58 4.05 -8.50
CA LYS A 41 -17.67 5.05 -8.49
C LYS A 41 -18.53 5.02 -7.22
N GLY A 42 -18.22 4.11 -6.30
CA GLY A 42 -18.93 3.91 -5.04
C GLY A 42 -18.40 4.77 -3.91
N VAL A 43 -18.58 4.29 -2.68
CA VAL A 43 -18.12 4.99 -1.47
C VAL A 43 -16.62 4.80 -1.35
N TYR A 44 -15.88 5.91 -1.25
CA TYR A 44 -14.44 5.84 -1.01
C TYR A 44 -14.16 5.45 0.45
N ASP A 45 -13.70 4.22 0.64
CA ASP A 45 -13.10 3.75 1.89
C ASP A 45 -11.59 3.53 1.68
N ALA A 46 -10.77 4.29 2.39
CA ALA A 46 -9.32 4.26 2.23
C ALA A 46 -8.70 2.93 2.66
N SER A 47 -9.28 2.25 3.66
CA SER A 47 -8.77 0.98 4.16
C SER A 47 -9.04 -0.14 3.17
N TYR A 48 -10.25 -0.16 2.60
CA TYR A 48 -10.63 -1.13 1.57
C TYR A 48 -9.81 -0.95 0.30
N PHE A 49 -9.69 0.29 -0.18
CA PHE A 49 -8.91 0.57 -1.37
C PHE A 49 -7.44 0.19 -1.19
N ALA A 50 -6.82 0.55 -0.05
CA ALA A 50 -5.42 0.20 0.22
C ALA A 50 -5.20 -1.31 0.35
N ARG A 51 -6.15 -2.07 0.91
CA ARG A 51 -6.04 -3.53 1.00
C ARG A 51 -6.07 -4.18 -0.38
N LEU A 52 -6.98 -3.75 -1.26
CA LEU A 52 -7.07 -4.27 -2.63
C LEU A 52 -5.87 -3.81 -3.49
N ASP A 53 -5.42 -2.56 -3.33
CA ASP A 53 -4.25 -2.04 -4.05
C ASP A 53 -2.97 -2.80 -3.73
N ARG A 54 -2.80 -3.22 -2.47
CA ARG A 54 -1.66 -4.04 -2.05
C ARG A 54 -1.60 -5.40 -2.74
N ILE A 55 -2.74 -6.04 -3.02
CA ILE A 55 -2.77 -7.29 -3.80
C ILE A 55 -2.15 -7.07 -5.18
N CYS A 56 -2.46 -5.95 -5.82
CA CYS A 56 -1.87 -5.61 -7.11
C CYS A 56 -0.37 -5.31 -6.99
N ASP A 57 0.04 -4.62 -5.92
CA ASP A 57 1.46 -4.28 -5.65
C ASP A 57 2.32 -5.54 -5.43
N ASP A 58 1.88 -6.42 -4.53
CA ASP A 58 2.57 -7.66 -4.20
C ASP A 58 2.62 -8.59 -5.43
N CYS A 59 1.54 -8.66 -6.20
CA CYS A 59 1.45 -9.51 -7.39
C CYS A 59 2.42 -9.10 -8.50
N TYR A 60 2.51 -7.80 -8.84
CA TYR A 60 3.51 -7.39 -9.84
C TYR A 60 4.93 -7.59 -9.32
N ASN A 61 5.18 -7.48 -8.01
CA ASN A 61 6.50 -7.72 -7.42
C ASN A 61 6.92 -9.20 -7.55
N VAL A 62 5.96 -10.13 -7.47
CA VAL A 62 6.19 -11.55 -7.74
C VAL A 62 6.56 -11.80 -9.19
N PHE A 63 5.77 -11.28 -10.14
CA PHE A 63 5.98 -11.51 -11.57
C PHE A 63 7.04 -10.61 -12.23
N ARG A 64 7.42 -9.52 -11.55
CA ARG A 64 8.28 -8.44 -12.05
C ARG A 64 7.77 -7.80 -13.34
N GLU A 65 6.45 -7.72 -13.52
CA GLU A 65 5.80 -7.17 -14.71
C GLU A 65 5.01 -5.91 -14.36
N PRO A 66 5.51 -4.70 -14.69
CA PRO A 66 4.90 -3.43 -14.26
C PRO A 66 3.47 -3.20 -14.78
N SER A 67 3.14 -3.76 -15.95
CA SER A 67 1.78 -3.61 -16.51
C SER A 67 0.72 -4.30 -15.64
N LEU A 68 1.08 -5.35 -14.90
CA LEU A 68 0.16 -6.08 -14.03
C LEU A 68 -0.44 -5.20 -12.93
N TYR A 69 0.31 -4.25 -12.37
CA TYR A 69 -0.24 -3.35 -11.34
C TYR A 69 -1.47 -2.59 -11.86
N ASN A 70 -1.38 -2.07 -13.08
CA ASN A 70 -2.47 -1.32 -13.70
C ASN A 70 -3.61 -2.25 -14.11
N LEU A 71 -3.31 -3.39 -14.75
CA LEU A 71 -4.32 -4.37 -15.18
C LEU A 71 -5.08 -5.00 -14.01
N CYS A 72 -4.39 -5.24 -12.88
CA CYS A 72 -4.99 -5.74 -11.65
C CYS A 72 -5.95 -4.73 -11.02
N GLY A 73 -5.55 -3.46 -10.96
CA GLY A 73 -6.39 -2.40 -10.37
C GLY A 73 -7.51 -1.89 -11.29
N ASP A 74 -7.46 -2.20 -12.59
CA ASP A 74 -8.38 -1.63 -13.57
C ASP A 74 -9.84 -2.00 -13.30
N ASN A 75 -10.75 -1.16 -13.81
CA ASN A 75 -12.20 -1.28 -13.61
C ASN A 75 -12.59 -1.63 -12.16
N CYS A 76 -11.98 -0.94 -11.21
CA CYS A 76 -12.17 -1.10 -9.77
C CYS A 76 -11.97 -2.54 -9.29
N PHE A 77 -10.84 -3.15 -9.63
CA PHE A 77 -10.42 -4.50 -9.19
C PHE A 77 -11.35 -5.64 -9.65
N THR A 78 -12.18 -5.42 -10.67
CA THR A 78 -13.11 -6.44 -11.20
C THR A 78 -12.50 -7.31 -12.30
N THR A 79 -11.21 -7.13 -12.60
CA THR A 79 -10.53 -7.85 -13.68
C THR A 79 -10.17 -9.27 -13.28
N GLU A 80 -9.96 -10.12 -14.29
CA GLU A 80 -9.39 -11.46 -14.11
C GLU A 80 -7.96 -11.42 -13.54
N TYR A 81 -7.21 -10.34 -13.81
CA TYR A 81 -5.89 -10.13 -13.23
C TYR A 81 -5.94 -10.00 -11.71
N PHE A 82 -6.93 -9.28 -11.16
CA PHE A 82 -7.09 -9.20 -9.71
C PHE A 82 -7.32 -10.58 -9.09
N ARG A 83 -8.21 -11.38 -9.68
CA ARG A 83 -8.45 -12.76 -9.25
C ARG A 83 -7.20 -13.63 -9.31
N GLY A 84 -6.48 -13.60 -10.44
CA GLY A 84 -5.24 -14.35 -10.60
C GLY A 84 -4.18 -13.92 -9.59
N CYS A 85 -4.09 -12.63 -9.27
CA CYS A 85 -3.19 -12.13 -8.24
C CYS A 85 -3.55 -12.64 -6.84
N VAL A 86 -4.83 -12.71 -6.48
CA VAL A 86 -5.26 -13.32 -5.21
C VAL A 86 -4.86 -14.80 -5.14
N GLU A 87 -5.01 -15.54 -6.24
CA GLU A 87 -4.64 -16.96 -6.32
C GLU A 87 -3.12 -17.17 -6.17
N VAL A 88 -2.31 -16.39 -6.88
CA VAL A 88 -0.84 -16.49 -6.86
C VAL A 88 -0.27 -16.10 -5.49
N LEU A 89 -0.84 -15.07 -4.85
CA LEU A 89 -0.45 -14.65 -3.51
C LEU A 89 -1.00 -15.55 -2.40
N GLN A 90 -1.76 -16.60 -2.75
CA GLN A 90 -2.37 -17.54 -1.80
C GLN A 90 -3.33 -16.86 -0.79
N GLU A 91 -3.99 -15.78 -1.21
CA GLU A 91 -4.96 -15.01 -0.42
C GLU A 91 -6.40 -15.43 -0.71
N THR A 92 -6.61 -16.64 -1.25
CA THR A 92 -7.93 -17.13 -1.70
C THR A 92 -8.96 -17.22 -0.58
N ASP A 93 -8.51 -17.44 0.66
CA ASP A 93 -9.40 -17.49 1.84
C ASP A 93 -10.08 -16.13 2.10
N ASN A 94 -9.49 -15.03 1.62
CA ASN A 94 -10.01 -13.68 1.79
C ASN A 94 -10.84 -13.20 0.59
N ILE A 95 -11.07 -14.03 -0.44
CA ILE A 95 -11.71 -13.60 -1.69
C ILE A 95 -13.12 -13.05 -1.48
N GLU A 96 -13.90 -13.61 -0.57
CA GLU A 96 -15.26 -13.12 -0.29
C GLU A 96 -15.22 -11.74 0.39
N GLN A 97 -14.28 -11.53 1.30
CA GLN A 97 -14.05 -10.21 1.92
C GLN A 97 -13.61 -9.19 0.87
N PHE A 98 -12.75 -9.56 -0.07
CA PHE A 98 -12.34 -8.66 -1.15
C PHE A 98 -13.52 -8.31 -2.08
N LYS A 99 -14.43 -9.24 -2.36
CA LYS A 99 -15.66 -8.95 -3.12
C LYS A 99 -16.53 -7.92 -2.39
N ASP A 100 -16.66 -8.03 -1.07
CA ASP A 100 -17.43 -7.06 -0.28
C ASP A 100 -16.80 -5.67 -0.35
N TYR A 101 -15.46 -5.58 -0.25
CA TYR A 101 -14.74 -4.33 -0.43
C TYR A 101 -14.98 -3.75 -1.83
N ILE A 102 -14.80 -4.55 -2.88
CA ILE A 102 -15.03 -4.15 -4.27
C ILE A 102 -16.45 -3.65 -4.45
N ARG A 103 -17.47 -4.31 -3.88
CA ARG A 103 -18.86 -3.88 -3.97
C ARG A 103 -19.08 -2.46 -3.42
N VAL A 104 -18.51 -2.16 -2.26
CA VAL A 104 -18.60 -0.82 -1.64
C VAL A 104 -17.91 0.23 -2.51
N LEU A 105 -16.71 -0.08 -3.01
CA LEU A 105 -15.88 0.87 -3.78
C LEU A 105 -16.37 1.07 -5.22
N HIS A 106 -16.90 0.03 -5.86
CA HIS A 106 -17.32 0.05 -7.27
C HIS A 106 -18.64 0.82 -7.43
N GLY A 107 -19.56 0.70 -6.47
CA GLY A 107 -20.84 1.42 -6.50
C GLY A 107 -21.78 1.01 -7.64
N ALA A 108 -21.56 -0.15 -8.27
CA ALA A 108 -22.55 -0.73 -9.16
C ALA A 108 -23.69 -1.35 -8.32
N ALA A 109 -24.93 -1.24 -8.82
CA ALA A 109 -26.05 -1.97 -8.26
C ALA A 109 -25.80 -3.50 -8.33
N PRO A 110 -26.30 -4.28 -7.36
CA PRO A 110 -26.07 -5.72 -7.28
C PRO A 110 -26.50 -6.48 -8.53
#